data_AF-A0A7S1U8P0-F1
#
_entry.id   AF-A0A7S1U8P0-F1
#
_cell.length_a   1.000
_cell.length_b   1.000
_cell.length_c   1.000
_cell.angle_alpha   90.00
_cell.angle_beta   90.00
_cell.angle_gamma   90.00
#
_symmetry.space_group_name_H-M   'P 1'
#
loop_
_entity.id
_entity.type
_entity.pdbx_description
1 polymer ?
#
loop_
_entity_poly.entity_id
_entity_poly.type
_entity_poly.pdbx_seq_one_letter_code
_entity_poly.pdbx_strand_id
1 'polypeptide(L)'
;MSKLQLLFDGGSDQLLKLINAVAKTAPGLSDEGRQALADECVGYYNEAKAVELVTRILDHVDALFVMDADETEACFLSLFSVVDRAAPAEQPGLLTAILDKLRVRQGDGILVLRLLGDMINLLPESYGEMRVAVLSAALALSAGNAQLLTMLEPTVARFCEEGGAAAAWRVETLRNTAEAASATPGKAVLQKGCLQQLLAASEPSAVEAEAAQALLLAIADPVWTQKNQPALLDMPAIAHLRGHATHGWLVTLLDTLLRGTLDDFETFKGAHQSQ
;
A
#
# COMPACT_ATOMS: atom_id res chain seq x y z
N MET A 1 -17.87 18.96 -9.46
CA MET A 1 -16.64 19.73 -9.14
C MET A 1 -15.75 18.84 -8.31
N SER A 2 -14.52 18.60 -8.74
CA SER A 2 -13.59 17.73 -7.99
C SER A 2 -13.14 18.44 -6.71
N LYS A 3 -12.87 17.69 -5.64
CA LYS A 3 -12.37 18.21 -4.35
C LYS A 3 -11.08 19.04 -4.51
N LEU A 4 -10.35 18.80 -5.60
CA LEU A 4 -9.19 19.55 -6.05
C LEU A 4 -9.53 20.99 -6.47
N GLN A 5 -10.67 21.25 -7.13
CA GLN A 5 -11.06 22.59 -7.58
C GLN A 5 -11.22 23.61 -6.43
N LEU A 6 -11.52 23.15 -5.21
CA LEU A 6 -11.64 24.00 -4.01
C LEU A 6 -10.29 24.47 -3.43
N LEU A 7 -9.16 23.87 -3.84
CA LEU A 7 -7.82 24.27 -3.41
C LEU A 7 -7.18 25.35 -4.33
N PHE A 8 -7.82 25.70 -5.46
CA PHE A 8 -7.19 26.50 -6.51
C PHE A 8 -7.16 28.02 -6.30
N ASP A 9 -7.95 28.58 -5.38
CA ASP A 9 -7.96 30.03 -5.15
C ASP A 9 -6.67 30.54 -4.44
N GLY A 10 -5.74 29.65 -4.08
CA GLY A 10 -4.39 29.97 -3.53
C GLY A 10 -3.20 29.24 -4.19
N GLY A 11 -3.42 28.48 -5.27
CA GLY A 11 -2.44 27.52 -5.80
C GLY A 11 -1.16 28.11 -6.44
N SER A 12 -1.18 29.37 -6.87
CA SER A 12 0.00 30.00 -7.49
C SER A 12 1.09 30.35 -6.46
N ASP A 13 0.71 30.76 -5.25
CA ASP A 13 1.66 31.09 -4.18
C ASP A 13 2.35 29.83 -3.65
N GLN A 14 1.63 28.71 -3.60
CA GLN A 14 2.15 27.44 -3.07
C GLN A 14 3.06 26.73 -4.08
N LEU A 15 2.76 26.84 -5.38
CA LEU A 15 3.67 26.40 -6.43
C LEU A 15 4.93 27.27 -6.50
N LEU A 16 4.81 28.59 -6.36
CA LEU A 16 5.98 29.47 -6.29
C LEU A 16 6.82 29.18 -5.04
N LYS A 17 6.19 28.86 -3.91
CA LYS A 17 6.90 28.35 -2.72
C LYS A 17 7.62 27.03 -2.99
N LEU A 18 6.98 26.08 -3.69
CA LEU A 18 7.60 24.82 -4.11
C LEU A 18 8.84 25.08 -4.98
N ILE A 19 8.70 25.91 -6.01
CA ILE A 19 9.78 26.26 -6.93
C ILE A 19 10.93 26.97 -6.19
N ASN A 20 10.60 27.94 -5.31
CA ASN A 20 11.59 28.65 -4.51
C ASN A 20 12.27 27.76 -3.48
N ALA A 21 11.54 26.82 -2.87
CA ALA A 21 12.10 25.85 -1.95
C ALA A 21 13.13 24.99 -2.67
N VAL A 22 12.73 24.35 -3.78
CA VAL A 22 13.60 23.54 -4.64
C VAL A 22 14.84 24.32 -5.06
N ALA A 23 14.66 25.56 -5.52
CA ALA A 23 15.78 26.42 -5.90
C ALA A 23 16.70 26.72 -4.71
N LYS A 24 16.16 27.09 -3.54
CA LYS A 24 16.93 27.48 -2.36
C LYS A 24 17.80 26.34 -1.82
N THR A 25 17.27 25.12 -1.82
CA THR A 25 17.91 23.96 -1.20
C THR A 25 18.62 23.05 -2.22
N ALA A 26 18.63 23.43 -3.51
CA ALA A 26 19.41 22.75 -4.54
C ALA A 26 20.92 22.79 -4.22
N PRO A 27 21.55 21.61 -3.97
CA PRO A 27 22.93 21.56 -3.51
C PRO A 27 23.89 22.01 -4.60
N GLY A 28 24.89 22.82 -4.23
CA GLY A 28 25.98 23.23 -5.13
C GLY A 28 25.65 24.38 -6.09
N LEU A 29 24.45 24.95 -6.04
CA LEU A 29 24.11 26.14 -6.83
C LEU A 29 24.49 27.44 -6.11
N SER A 30 25.02 28.40 -6.87
CA SER A 30 25.17 29.80 -6.47
C SER A 30 23.79 30.48 -6.39
N ASP A 31 23.68 31.62 -5.73
CA ASP A 31 22.42 32.37 -5.65
C ASP A 31 21.86 32.72 -7.04
N GLU A 32 22.72 33.06 -7.99
CA GLU A 32 22.36 33.25 -9.40
C GLU A 32 21.82 31.96 -10.05
N GLY A 33 22.46 30.82 -9.79
CA GLY A 33 22.01 29.51 -10.28
C GLY A 33 20.67 29.07 -9.69
N ARG A 34 20.39 29.42 -8.44
CA ARG A 34 19.09 29.16 -7.80
C ARG A 34 17.99 30.01 -8.42
N GLN A 35 18.26 31.29 -8.68
CA GLN A 35 17.30 32.17 -9.36
C GLN A 35 17.01 31.66 -10.79
N ALA A 36 18.03 31.25 -11.53
CA ALA A 36 17.86 30.68 -12.87
C ALA A 36 17.00 29.41 -12.87
N LEU A 37 17.17 28.52 -11.87
CA LEU A 37 16.33 27.33 -11.71
C LEU A 37 14.87 27.70 -11.40
N ALA A 38 14.64 28.71 -10.56
CA ALA A 38 13.30 29.19 -10.26
C ALA A 38 12.62 29.76 -11.51
N ASP A 39 13.32 30.61 -12.27
CA ASP A 39 12.83 31.21 -13.51
C ASP A 39 12.55 30.14 -14.57
N GLU A 40 13.40 29.12 -14.69
CA GLU A 40 13.21 27.95 -15.57
C GLU A 40 11.91 27.19 -15.23
N CYS A 41 11.70 26.84 -13.96
CA CYS A 41 10.50 26.16 -13.50
C CYS A 41 9.22 26.99 -13.70
N VAL A 42 9.29 28.31 -13.46
CA VAL A 42 8.17 29.23 -13.74
C VAL A 42 7.89 29.29 -15.24
N GLY A 43 8.94 29.28 -16.08
CA GLY A 43 8.83 29.16 -17.53
C GLY A 43 8.05 27.91 -17.95
N TYR A 44 8.45 26.73 -17.46
CA TYR A 44 7.74 25.48 -17.74
C TYR A 44 6.29 25.50 -17.28
N TYR A 45 6.01 26.09 -16.11
CA TYR A 45 4.64 26.24 -15.63
C TYR A 45 3.80 27.12 -16.58
N ASN A 46 4.32 28.29 -16.96
CA ASN A 46 3.62 29.23 -17.84
C ASN A 46 3.41 28.68 -19.26
N GLU A 47 4.35 27.86 -19.73
CA GLU A 47 4.26 27.17 -21.02
C GLU A 47 3.44 25.86 -20.96
N ALA A 48 2.85 25.53 -19.80
CA ALA A 48 2.10 24.30 -19.55
C ALA A 48 2.90 23.00 -19.82
N LYS A 49 4.21 23.04 -19.61
CA LYS A 49 5.16 21.92 -19.71
C LYS A 49 5.26 21.15 -18.40
N ALA A 50 4.17 20.44 -18.08
CA ALA A 50 4.03 19.74 -16.79
C ALA A 50 5.09 18.65 -16.59
N VAL A 51 5.45 17.91 -17.64
CA VAL A 51 6.45 16.83 -17.57
C VAL A 51 7.82 17.38 -17.20
N GLU A 52 8.25 18.43 -17.89
CA GLU A 52 9.53 19.10 -17.66
C GLU A 52 9.58 19.72 -16.26
N LEU A 53 8.50 20.40 -15.84
CA LEU A 53 8.39 20.99 -14.51
C LEU A 53 8.50 19.93 -13.40
N VAL A 54 7.70 18.86 -13.49
CA VAL A 54 7.71 17.79 -12.48
C VAL A 54 9.07 17.11 -12.45
N THR A 55 9.64 16.77 -13.60
CA THR A 55 10.96 16.14 -13.69
C THR A 55 12.02 17.02 -13.03
N ARG A 56 12.02 18.33 -13.33
CA ARG A 56 12.97 19.29 -12.77
C ARG A 56 12.83 19.42 -11.25
N ILE A 57 11.61 19.41 -10.73
CA ILE A 57 11.37 19.42 -9.28
C ILE A 57 11.87 18.11 -8.64
N LEU A 58 11.64 16.96 -9.28
CA LEU A 58 12.04 15.66 -8.74
C LEU A 58 13.56 15.43 -8.72
N ASP A 59 14.32 16.10 -9.59
CA ASP A 59 15.80 16.12 -9.53
C ASP A 59 16.31 16.72 -8.22
N HIS A 60 15.50 17.55 -7.58
CA HIS A 60 15.82 18.27 -6.36
C HIS A 60 14.82 17.97 -5.23
N VAL A 61 14.19 16.79 -5.24
CA VAL A 61 13.16 16.44 -4.25
C VAL A 61 13.69 16.39 -2.81
N ASP A 62 14.96 16.03 -2.62
CA ASP A 62 15.67 16.03 -1.31
C ASP A 62 15.55 17.38 -0.61
N ALA A 63 15.50 18.43 -1.43
CA ALA A 63 15.46 19.81 -0.99
C ALA A 63 14.12 20.15 -0.30
N LEU A 64 13.05 19.39 -0.58
CA LEU A 64 11.74 19.53 0.07
C LEU A 64 11.72 18.92 1.48
N PHE A 65 12.41 17.79 1.69
CA PHE A 65 12.43 17.10 2.98
C PHE A 65 13.26 17.80 4.06
N VAL A 66 13.95 18.90 3.71
CA VAL A 66 14.62 19.80 4.67
C VAL A 66 13.64 20.80 5.31
N MET A 67 12.47 21.00 4.69
CA MET A 67 11.43 21.90 5.17
C MET A 67 10.65 21.29 6.34
N ASP A 68 9.74 22.06 6.94
CA ASP A 68 8.74 21.51 7.84
C ASP A 68 7.85 20.48 7.10
N ALA A 69 7.35 19.47 7.82
CA ALA A 69 6.51 18.42 7.30
C ALA A 69 5.23 18.97 6.64
N ASP A 70 4.58 19.95 7.26
CA ASP A 70 3.34 20.53 6.70
C ASP A 70 3.61 21.37 5.44
N GLU A 71 4.75 22.06 5.39
CA GLU A 71 5.18 22.79 4.18
C GLU A 71 5.56 21.82 3.04
N THR A 72 6.21 20.71 3.38
CA THR A 72 6.54 19.63 2.44
C THR A 72 5.27 19.02 1.86
N GLU A 73 4.29 18.70 2.70
CA GLU A 73 2.99 18.16 2.27
C GLU A 73 2.27 19.11 1.31
N ALA A 74 2.18 20.39 1.67
CA ALA A 74 1.67 21.46 0.81
C ALA A 74 2.36 21.53 -0.56
N CYS A 75 3.68 21.38 -0.58
CA CYS A 75 4.49 21.39 -1.79
C CYS A 75 4.18 20.18 -2.69
N PHE A 76 4.05 18.97 -2.13
CA PHE A 76 3.66 17.78 -2.88
C PHE A 76 2.21 17.84 -3.38
N LEU A 77 1.27 18.39 -2.60
CA LEU A 77 -0.10 18.64 -3.08
C LEU A 77 -0.12 19.58 -4.30
N SER A 78 0.74 20.62 -4.27
CA SER A 78 0.92 21.51 -5.42
C SER A 78 1.52 20.76 -6.61
N LEU A 79 2.48 19.86 -6.38
CA LEU A 79 3.07 19.02 -7.43
C LEU A 79 2.03 18.09 -8.06
N PHE A 80 1.17 17.44 -7.27
CA PHE A 80 0.06 16.63 -7.80
C PHE A 80 -0.90 17.46 -8.67
N SER A 81 -1.14 18.72 -8.31
CA SER A 81 -1.96 19.62 -9.14
C SER A 81 -1.31 19.95 -10.49
N VAL A 82 0.02 19.99 -10.56
CA VAL A 82 0.75 20.12 -11.83
C VAL A 82 0.60 18.86 -12.67
N VAL A 83 0.68 17.69 -12.05
CA VAL A 83 0.46 16.40 -12.74
C VAL A 83 -0.95 16.32 -13.32
N ASP A 84 -1.97 16.78 -12.61
CA ASP A 84 -3.37 16.79 -13.10
C ASP A 84 -3.54 17.65 -14.38
N ARG A 85 -2.66 18.63 -14.61
CA ARG A 85 -2.63 19.47 -15.82
C ARG A 85 -1.88 18.82 -16.99
N ALA A 86 -1.08 17.79 -16.74
CA ALA A 86 -0.39 17.05 -17.79
C ALA A 86 -1.38 16.32 -18.70
N ALA A 87 -0.95 15.92 -19.89
CA ALA A 87 -1.79 15.11 -20.75
C ALA A 87 -2.14 13.79 -20.03
N PRO A 88 -3.38 13.26 -20.15
CA PRO A 88 -3.78 12.03 -19.44
C PRO A 88 -2.87 10.83 -19.69
N ALA A 89 -2.21 10.76 -20.86
CA ALA A 89 -1.24 9.71 -21.19
C ALA A 89 0.08 9.82 -20.42
N GLU A 90 0.43 11.01 -19.92
CA GLU A 90 1.68 11.31 -19.21
C GLU A 90 1.51 11.18 -17.69
N GLN A 91 0.29 11.40 -17.17
CA GLN A 91 -0.03 11.37 -15.75
C GLN A 91 0.47 10.10 -15.03
N PRO A 92 0.24 8.86 -15.53
CA PRO A 92 0.73 7.65 -14.86
C PRO A 92 2.26 7.61 -14.72
N GLY A 93 2.99 8.08 -15.73
CA GLY A 93 4.45 8.14 -15.70
C GLY A 93 4.97 9.11 -14.65
N LEU A 94 4.36 10.31 -14.56
CA LEU A 94 4.72 11.32 -13.56
C LEU A 94 4.41 10.85 -12.13
N LEU A 95 3.25 10.21 -11.93
CA LEU A 95 2.86 9.64 -10.64
C LEU A 95 3.81 8.51 -10.21
N THR A 96 4.25 7.68 -11.15
CA THR A 96 5.27 6.65 -10.92
C THR A 96 6.59 7.28 -10.46
N ALA A 97 7.05 8.33 -11.15
CA ALA A 97 8.29 9.02 -10.79
C ALA A 97 8.22 9.64 -9.39
N ILE A 98 7.09 10.24 -9.01
CA ILE A 98 6.87 10.76 -7.66
C ILE A 98 6.92 9.61 -6.63
N LEU A 99 6.21 8.51 -6.90
CA LEU A 99 6.18 7.34 -6.03
C LEU A 99 7.57 6.74 -5.80
N ASP A 100 8.38 6.62 -6.85
CA ASP A 100 9.73 6.08 -6.74
C ASP A 100 10.65 6.95 -5.88
N LYS A 101 10.49 8.28 -5.93
CA LYS A 101 11.20 9.19 -5.01
C LYS A 101 10.72 9.07 -3.57
N LEU A 102 9.43 8.83 -3.33
CA LEU A 102 8.89 8.63 -1.98
C LEU A 102 9.30 7.28 -1.38
N ARG A 103 9.36 6.21 -2.18
CA ARG A 103 9.72 4.85 -1.73
C ARG A 103 11.09 4.75 -1.08
N VAL A 104 12.03 5.58 -1.51
CA VAL A 104 13.40 5.57 -0.97
C VAL A 104 13.55 6.37 0.33
N ARG A 105 12.49 7.01 0.82
CA ARG A 105 12.50 7.92 1.99
C ARG A 105 12.03 7.26 3.30
N GLN A 106 12.57 6.09 3.63
CA GLN A 106 12.14 5.36 4.83
C GLN A 106 12.40 6.12 6.15
N GLY A 107 13.35 7.06 6.18
CA GLY A 107 13.65 7.89 7.35
C GLY A 107 12.55 8.90 7.73
N ASP A 108 11.67 9.25 6.79
CA ASP A 108 10.64 10.29 6.93
C ASP A 108 9.24 9.68 7.10
N GLY A 109 9.17 8.50 7.75
CA GLY A 109 8.07 7.55 7.62
C GLY A 109 6.65 8.12 7.80
N ILE A 110 6.41 9.02 8.76
CA ILE A 110 5.07 9.62 8.96
C ILE A 110 4.70 10.57 7.82
N LEU A 111 5.62 11.44 7.42
CA LEU A 111 5.38 12.40 6.34
C LEU A 111 5.16 11.67 5.02
N VAL A 112 6.01 10.69 4.70
CA VAL A 112 5.87 9.88 3.49
C VAL A 112 4.55 9.11 3.51
N LEU A 113 4.13 8.59 4.66
CA LEU A 113 2.84 7.92 4.78
C LEU A 113 1.66 8.86 4.49
N ARG A 114 1.71 10.10 5.00
CA ARG A 114 0.70 11.13 4.70
C ARG A 114 0.65 11.43 3.20
N LEU A 115 1.80 11.66 2.59
CA LEU A 115 1.93 11.92 1.14
C LEU A 115 1.39 10.77 0.28
N LEU A 116 1.70 9.52 0.62
CA LEU A 116 1.16 8.35 -0.06
C LEU A 116 -0.35 8.23 0.15
N GLY A 117 -0.85 8.55 1.34
CA GLY A 117 -2.28 8.61 1.65
C GLY A 117 -3.02 9.64 0.80
N ASP A 118 -2.46 10.85 0.68
CA ASP A 118 -2.99 11.90 -0.19
C ASP A 118 -3.00 11.45 -1.66
N MET A 119 -1.90 10.86 -2.12
CA MET A 119 -1.80 10.34 -3.48
C MET A 119 -2.88 9.28 -3.76
N ILE A 120 -3.15 8.34 -2.84
CA ILE A 120 -4.25 7.36 -2.97
C ILE A 120 -5.62 8.04 -3.07
N ASN A 121 -5.84 9.11 -2.29
CA ASN A 121 -7.10 9.86 -2.27
C ASN A 121 -7.33 10.69 -3.53
N LEU A 122 -6.24 11.10 -4.20
CA LEU A 122 -6.29 11.92 -5.41
C LEU A 122 -6.41 11.07 -6.68
N LEU A 123 -5.95 9.82 -6.66
CA LEU A 123 -6.03 8.90 -7.79
C LEU A 123 -7.49 8.48 -8.08
N PRO A 124 -7.98 8.62 -9.33
CA PRO A 124 -9.29 8.11 -9.70
C PRO A 124 -9.33 6.59 -9.71
N GLU A 125 -10.52 5.99 -9.58
CA GLU A 125 -10.71 4.53 -9.58
C GLU A 125 -10.16 3.84 -10.83
N SER A 126 -10.14 4.54 -11.97
CA SER A 126 -9.55 4.05 -13.23
C SER A 126 -8.05 3.77 -13.15
N TYR A 127 -7.36 4.31 -12.13
CA TYR A 127 -5.93 4.12 -11.88
C TYR A 127 -5.67 2.95 -10.92
N GLY A 128 -6.44 1.86 -11.02
CA GLY A 128 -6.39 0.72 -10.08
C GLY A 128 -4.98 0.19 -9.81
N GLU A 129 -4.17 -0.03 -10.84
CA GLU A 129 -2.78 -0.50 -10.69
C GLU A 129 -1.88 0.50 -9.95
N MET A 130 -1.97 1.78 -10.30
CA MET A 130 -1.21 2.84 -9.62
C MET A 130 -1.64 2.96 -8.15
N ARG A 131 -2.94 2.91 -7.88
CA ARG A 131 -3.45 2.95 -6.51
C ARG A 131 -2.93 1.78 -5.67
N VAL A 132 -2.87 0.57 -6.23
CA VAL A 132 -2.22 -0.58 -5.57
C VAL A 132 -0.74 -0.32 -5.35
N ALA A 133 -0.02 0.23 -6.32
CA ALA A 133 1.40 0.50 -6.20
C ALA A 133 1.72 1.50 -5.06
N VAL A 134 0.89 2.53 -4.90
CA VAL A 134 1.00 3.52 -3.81
C VAL A 134 0.64 2.91 -2.47
N LEU A 135 -0.47 2.17 -2.40
CA LEU A 135 -0.89 1.50 -1.16
C LEU A 135 0.13 0.45 -0.71
N SER A 136 0.69 -0.31 -1.64
CA SER A 136 1.74 -1.30 -1.35
C SER A 136 3.00 -0.63 -0.81
N ALA A 137 3.38 0.53 -1.34
CA ALA A 137 4.49 1.33 -0.80
C ALA A 137 4.18 1.82 0.63
N ALA A 138 2.95 2.27 0.89
CA ALA A 138 2.53 2.73 2.21
C ALA A 138 2.53 1.59 3.25
N LEU A 139 2.07 0.41 2.85
CA LEU A 139 2.07 -0.79 3.68
C LEU A 139 3.48 -1.28 3.98
N ALA A 140 4.37 -1.28 2.98
CA ALA A 140 5.78 -1.63 3.16
C ALA A 140 6.48 -0.68 4.14
N LEU A 141 6.21 0.63 4.05
CA LEU A 141 6.73 1.63 4.99
C LEU A 141 6.20 1.42 6.42
N SER A 142 5.00 0.88 6.54
CA SER A 142 4.33 0.63 7.83
C SER A 142 4.67 -0.72 8.45
N ALA A 143 5.32 -1.62 7.70
CA ALA A 143 5.62 -2.98 8.15
C ALA A 143 6.53 -2.96 9.39
N GLY A 144 6.11 -3.67 10.44
CA GLY A 144 6.79 -3.66 11.73
C GLY A 144 6.48 -2.45 12.62
N ASN A 145 5.71 -1.47 12.12
CA ASN A 145 5.28 -0.30 12.89
C ASN A 145 3.76 -0.28 13.09
N ALA A 146 3.31 -0.71 14.26
CA ALA A 146 1.89 -0.82 14.58
C ALA A 146 1.14 0.52 14.50
N GLN A 147 1.80 1.63 14.82
CA GLN A 147 1.17 2.96 14.77
C GLN A 147 0.91 3.37 13.32
N LEU A 148 1.91 3.25 12.45
CA LEU A 148 1.77 3.58 11.02
C LEU A 148 0.72 2.68 10.34
N LEU A 149 0.75 1.38 10.63
CA LEU A 149 -0.23 0.47 10.04
C LEU A 149 -1.67 0.80 10.48
N THR A 150 -1.87 1.22 11.73
CA THR A 150 -3.18 1.68 12.23
C THR A 150 -3.69 2.89 11.45
N MET A 151 -2.81 3.80 11.04
CA MET A 151 -3.19 4.96 10.23
C MET A 151 -3.69 4.57 8.83
N LEU A 152 -3.22 3.44 8.29
CA LEU A 152 -3.61 2.95 6.97
C LEU A 152 -4.90 2.10 6.96
N GLU A 153 -5.29 1.53 8.09
CA GLU A 153 -6.48 0.64 8.17
C GLU A 153 -7.75 1.24 7.54
N PRO A 154 -8.13 2.52 7.80
CA PRO A 154 -9.31 3.11 7.17
C PRO A 154 -9.17 3.23 5.65
N THR A 155 -7.97 3.55 5.17
CA THR A 155 -7.69 3.68 3.73
C THR A 155 -7.78 2.33 3.05
N VAL A 156 -7.19 1.27 3.64
CA VAL A 156 -7.27 -0.10 3.13
C VAL A 156 -8.71 -0.60 3.12
N ALA A 157 -9.47 -0.36 4.19
CA ALA A 157 -10.87 -0.79 4.28
C ALA A 157 -11.71 -0.17 3.16
N ARG A 158 -11.62 1.15 2.98
CA ARG A 158 -12.30 1.86 1.90
C ARG A 158 -11.88 1.32 0.52
N PHE A 159 -10.58 1.09 0.33
CA PHE A 159 -10.04 0.54 -0.92
C PHE A 159 -10.63 -0.83 -1.25
N CYS A 160 -10.76 -1.70 -0.25
CA CYS A 160 -11.34 -3.03 -0.41
C CYS A 160 -12.85 -3.01 -0.70
N GLU A 161 -13.56 -1.99 -0.20
CA GLU A 161 -15.00 -1.81 -0.45
C GLU A 161 -15.28 -1.31 -1.87
N GLU A 162 -14.44 -0.42 -2.41
CA GLU A 162 -14.59 0.19 -3.73
C GLU A 162 -14.45 -0.83 -4.89
N GLY A 163 -13.68 -1.91 -4.72
CA GLY A 163 -13.26 -2.78 -5.83
C GLY A 163 -14.23 -3.87 -6.28
N GLY A 164 -15.38 -4.02 -5.65
CA GLY A 164 -16.22 -5.21 -5.85
C GLY A 164 -15.48 -6.51 -5.50
N ALA A 165 -16.13 -7.66 -5.65
CA ALA A 165 -15.55 -8.95 -5.24
C ALA A 165 -14.44 -9.48 -6.17
N ALA A 166 -14.43 -9.07 -7.44
CA ALA A 166 -13.63 -9.70 -8.50
C ALA A 166 -12.48 -8.83 -9.05
N ALA A 167 -12.22 -7.65 -8.48
CA ALA A 167 -11.11 -6.82 -8.95
C ALA A 167 -9.76 -7.43 -8.57
N ALA A 168 -8.91 -7.69 -9.56
CA ALA A 168 -7.55 -8.22 -9.36
C ALA A 168 -6.72 -7.37 -8.38
N TRP A 169 -6.90 -6.05 -8.43
CA TRP A 169 -6.23 -5.11 -7.53
C TRP A 169 -6.69 -5.21 -6.07
N ARG A 170 -7.91 -5.69 -5.80
CA ARG A 170 -8.40 -5.94 -4.44
C ARG A 170 -7.69 -7.13 -3.82
N VAL A 171 -7.51 -8.22 -4.57
CA VAL A 171 -6.76 -9.40 -4.12
C VAL A 171 -5.35 -9.02 -3.72
N GLU A 172 -4.67 -8.25 -4.56
CA GLU A 172 -3.31 -7.78 -4.29
C GLU A 172 -3.25 -6.86 -3.07
N THR A 173 -4.24 -5.98 -2.88
CA THR A 173 -4.32 -5.13 -1.69
C THR A 173 -4.48 -5.95 -0.40
N LEU A 174 -5.36 -6.95 -0.41
CA LEU A 174 -5.60 -7.81 0.74
C LEU A 174 -4.35 -8.63 1.08
N ARG A 175 -3.66 -9.15 0.07
CA ARG A 175 -2.37 -9.86 0.21
C ARG A 175 -1.32 -8.98 0.86
N ASN A 176 -1.07 -7.79 0.31
CA ASN A 176 -0.03 -6.89 0.80
C ASN A 176 -0.35 -6.39 2.21
N THR A 177 -1.64 -6.21 2.54
CA THR A 177 -2.07 -5.85 3.90
C THR A 177 -1.85 -7.01 4.88
N ALA A 178 -2.18 -8.24 4.49
CA ALA A 178 -1.95 -9.42 5.32
C ALA A 178 -0.47 -9.62 5.61
N GLU A 179 0.39 -9.43 4.61
CA GLU A 179 1.84 -9.51 4.77
C GLU A 179 2.38 -8.44 5.72
N ALA A 180 2.00 -7.17 5.53
CA ALA A 180 2.40 -6.08 6.42
C ALA A 180 1.92 -6.30 7.87
N ALA A 181 0.68 -6.78 8.03
CA ALA A 181 0.12 -7.13 9.34
C ALA A 181 0.86 -8.30 10.01
N SER A 182 1.34 -9.28 9.23
CA SER A 182 2.11 -10.42 9.73
C SER A 182 3.45 -10.01 10.33
N ALA A 183 4.09 -9.00 9.75
CA ALA A 183 5.36 -8.44 10.22
C ALA A 183 5.18 -7.50 11.43
N THR A 184 3.94 -7.20 11.83
CA THR A 184 3.64 -6.12 12.78
C THR A 184 3.04 -6.68 14.07
N PRO A 185 3.73 -6.52 15.23
CA PRO A 185 3.21 -6.99 16.52
C PRO A 185 1.83 -6.40 16.84
N GLY A 186 0.92 -7.24 17.36
CA GLY A 186 -0.43 -6.83 17.74
C GLY A 186 -1.43 -6.69 16.59
N LYS A 187 -1.04 -7.00 15.34
CA LYS A 187 -1.90 -6.86 14.15
C LYS A 187 -2.41 -8.18 13.58
N ALA A 188 -2.36 -9.26 14.38
CA ALA A 188 -2.87 -10.58 14.00
C ALA A 188 -4.36 -10.58 13.61
N VAL A 189 -5.19 -9.73 14.25
CA VAL A 189 -6.61 -9.61 13.91
C VAL A 189 -6.81 -9.07 12.49
N LEU A 190 -6.03 -8.05 12.11
CA LEU A 190 -6.05 -7.48 10.76
C LEU A 190 -5.59 -8.53 9.74
N GLN A 191 -4.46 -9.20 10.01
CA GLN A 191 -3.95 -10.26 9.14
C GLN A 191 -5.01 -11.35 8.89
N LYS A 192 -5.63 -11.86 9.96
CA LYS A 192 -6.68 -12.89 9.88
C LYS A 192 -7.89 -12.42 9.05
N GLY A 193 -8.32 -11.19 9.25
CA GLY A 193 -9.43 -10.60 8.48
C GLY A 193 -9.11 -10.49 6.98
N CYS A 194 -7.90 -10.06 6.63
CA CYS A 194 -7.46 -9.97 5.24
C CYS A 194 -7.37 -11.34 4.57
N LEU A 195 -6.75 -12.33 5.24
CA LEU A 195 -6.66 -13.70 4.72
C LEU A 195 -8.05 -14.32 4.53
N GLN A 196 -8.96 -14.14 5.49
CA GLN A 196 -10.32 -14.65 5.39
C GLN A 196 -11.06 -14.09 4.18
N GLN A 197 -10.94 -12.78 3.92
CA GLN A 197 -11.53 -12.15 2.73
C GLN A 197 -10.88 -12.63 1.43
N LEU A 198 -9.55 -12.77 1.41
CA LEU A 198 -8.80 -13.19 0.25
C LEU A 198 -9.17 -14.63 -0.15
N LEU A 199 -9.31 -15.54 0.82
CA LEU A 199 -9.77 -16.92 0.59
C LEU A 199 -11.21 -17.00 0.11
N ALA A 200 -12.07 -16.06 0.52
CA ALA A 200 -13.47 -16.03 0.09
C ALA A 200 -13.65 -15.41 -1.30
N ALA A 201 -12.77 -14.49 -1.71
CA ALA A 201 -12.92 -13.71 -2.95
C ALA A 201 -12.12 -14.25 -4.14
N SER A 202 -11.16 -15.16 -3.91
CA SER A 202 -10.19 -15.57 -4.92
C SER A 202 -10.37 -17.01 -5.37
N GLU A 203 -9.91 -17.30 -6.59
CA GLU A 203 -9.79 -18.67 -7.09
C GLU A 203 -8.84 -19.50 -6.20
N PRO A 204 -9.22 -20.73 -5.80
CA PRO A 204 -8.44 -21.57 -4.88
C PRO A 204 -6.96 -21.74 -5.22
N SER A 205 -6.65 -21.93 -6.51
CA SER A 205 -5.28 -22.13 -7.00
C SER A 205 -4.41 -20.87 -6.96
N ALA A 206 -5.01 -19.68 -6.88
CA ALA A 206 -4.30 -18.41 -6.85
C ALA A 206 -3.89 -17.97 -5.43
N VAL A 207 -4.37 -18.68 -4.40
CA VAL A 207 -4.22 -18.28 -2.98
C VAL A 207 -3.75 -19.42 -2.08
N GLU A 208 -3.00 -20.37 -2.62
CA GLU A 208 -2.54 -21.56 -1.90
C GLU A 208 -1.62 -21.22 -0.72
N ALA A 209 -0.73 -20.24 -0.88
CA ALA A 209 0.19 -19.81 0.17
C ALA A 209 -0.56 -19.13 1.32
N GLU A 210 -1.53 -18.28 1.00
CA GLU A 210 -2.39 -17.57 1.94
C GLU A 210 -3.34 -18.54 2.65
N ALA A 211 -3.83 -19.55 1.95
CA ALA A 211 -4.60 -20.65 2.52
C ALA A 211 -3.78 -21.43 3.55
N ALA A 212 -2.53 -21.78 3.23
CA ALA A 212 -1.63 -22.43 4.16
C ALA A 212 -1.31 -21.54 5.38
N GLN A 213 -1.08 -20.24 5.16
CA GLN A 213 -0.86 -19.27 6.22
C GLN A 213 -2.07 -19.13 7.15
N ALA A 214 -3.29 -19.09 6.59
CA ALA A 214 -4.52 -19.05 7.36
C ALA A 214 -4.69 -20.33 8.22
N LEU A 215 -4.37 -21.51 7.68
CA LEU A 215 -4.41 -22.76 8.45
C LEU A 215 -3.41 -22.76 9.61
N LEU A 216 -2.18 -22.29 9.39
CA LEU A 216 -1.18 -22.16 10.45
C LEU A 216 -1.65 -21.22 11.57
N LEU A 217 -2.24 -20.08 11.21
CA LEU A 217 -2.82 -19.15 12.17
C LEU A 217 -4.01 -19.74 12.94
N ALA A 218 -4.79 -20.61 12.29
CA ALA A 218 -5.93 -21.28 12.91
C ALA A 218 -5.43 -22.31 13.94
N ILE A 219 -4.42 -23.09 13.58
CA ILE A 219 -3.80 -24.05 14.49
C ILE A 219 -3.18 -23.32 15.71
N ALA A 220 -2.56 -22.16 15.48
CA ALA A 220 -1.91 -21.39 16.54
C ALA A 220 -2.88 -20.56 17.42
N ASP A 221 -4.08 -20.23 16.93
CA ASP A 221 -5.08 -19.45 17.67
C ASP A 221 -6.43 -20.19 17.78
N PRO A 222 -6.65 -20.91 18.89
CA PRO A 222 -7.88 -21.65 19.13
C PRO A 222 -9.14 -20.77 19.19
N VAL A 223 -9.03 -19.51 19.62
CA VAL A 223 -10.18 -18.60 19.76
C VAL A 223 -10.68 -18.17 18.39
N TRP A 224 -9.75 -17.79 17.50
CA TRP A 224 -10.10 -17.45 16.12
C TRP A 224 -10.69 -18.65 15.38
N THR A 225 -10.10 -19.82 15.58
CA THR A 225 -10.55 -21.07 14.97
C THR A 225 -11.97 -21.44 15.40
N GLN A 226 -12.26 -21.42 16.70
CA GLN A 226 -13.60 -21.71 17.22
C GLN A 226 -14.65 -20.74 16.67
N LYS A 227 -14.32 -19.44 16.59
CA LYS A 227 -15.25 -18.42 16.08
C LYS A 227 -15.60 -18.61 14.60
N ASN A 228 -14.69 -19.20 13.81
CA ASN A 228 -14.83 -19.35 12.36
C ASN A 228 -15.11 -20.80 11.93
N GLN A 229 -15.37 -21.71 12.87
CA GLN A 229 -15.89 -23.03 12.56
C GLN A 229 -17.42 -22.99 12.35
N PRO A 230 -17.95 -23.62 11.29
CA PRO A 230 -17.31 -24.52 10.30
C PRO A 230 -16.76 -23.84 9.03
N ALA A 231 -17.00 -22.54 8.85
CA ALA A 231 -16.76 -21.82 7.60
C ALA A 231 -15.33 -21.92 7.05
N LEU A 232 -14.29 -22.03 7.89
CA LEU A 232 -12.90 -22.06 7.43
C LEU A 232 -12.56 -23.35 6.65
N LEU A 233 -12.94 -24.53 7.17
CA LEU A 233 -12.66 -25.81 6.51
C LEU A 233 -13.49 -26.01 5.23
N ASP A 234 -14.65 -25.36 5.16
CA ASP A 234 -15.57 -25.43 4.03
C ASP A 234 -15.21 -24.43 2.91
N MET A 235 -14.16 -23.60 3.10
CA MET A 235 -13.71 -22.67 2.06
C MET A 235 -13.12 -23.43 0.87
N PRO A 236 -13.48 -23.07 -0.38
CA PRO A 236 -12.93 -23.69 -1.59
C PRO A 236 -11.40 -23.72 -1.64
N ALA A 237 -10.75 -22.62 -1.20
CA ALA A 237 -9.29 -22.52 -1.12
C ALA A 237 -8.67 -23.54 -0.15
N ILE A 238 -9.30 -23.78 1.01
CA ILE A 238 -8.83 -24.77 2.00
C ILE A 238 -9.10 -26.19 1.50
N ALA A 239 -10.26 -26.43 0.88
CA ALA A 239 -10.60 -27.74 0.32
C ALA A 239 -9.61 -28.15 -0.80
N HIS A 240 -9.19 -27.20 -1.62
CA HIS A 240 -8.16 -27.40 -2.66
C HIS A 240 -6.82 -27.86 -2.08
N LEU A 241 -6.41 -27.34 -0.91
CA LEU A 241 -5.16 -27.73 -0.26
C LEU A 241 -5.15 -29.19 0.23
N ARG A 242 -6.31 -29.83 0.46
CA ARG A 242 -6.37 -31.20 0.99
C ARG A 242 -5.65 -32.22 0.09
N GLY A 243 -5.62 -31.98 -1.22
CA GLY A 243 -4.89 -32.81 -2.20
C GLY A 243 -3.43 -32.40 -2.42
N HIS A 244 -2.96 -31.34 -1.77
CA HIS A 244 -1.65 -30.75 -2.04
C HIS A 244 -0.54 -31.46 -1.27
N ALA A 245 0.53 -31.84 -1.97
CA ALA A 245 1.62 -32.64 -1.39
C ALA A 245 2.35 -31.92 -0.22
N THR A 246 2.46 -30.60 -0.29
CA THR A 246 3.21 -29.78 0.68
C THR A 246 2.38 -29.30 1.86
N HIS A 247 1.08 -29.02 1.64
CA HIS A 247 0.24 -28.31 2.61
C HIS A 247 -1.00 -29.10 3.04
N GLY A 248 -1.31 -30.24 2.40
CA GLY A 248 -2.49 -31.03 2.73
C GLY A 248 -2.52 -31.54 4.18
N TRP A 249 -1.34 -31.76 4.78
CA TRP A 249 -1.21 -32.12 6.18
C TRP A 249 -1.75 -31.04 7.14
N LEU A 250 -1.69 -29.75 6.76
CA LEU A 250 -2.25 -28.66 7.59
C LEU A 250 -3.76 -28.76 7.69
N VAL A 251 -4.43 -29.14 6.59
CA VAL A 251 -5.88 -29.33 6.56
C VAL A 251 -6.26 -30.52 7.44
N THR A 252 -5.54 -31.64 7.33
CA THR A 252 -5.76 -32.83 8.15
C THR A 252 -5.52 -32.53 9.63
N LEU A 253 -4.42 -31.86 9.98
CA LEU A 253 -4.12 -31.48 11.36
C LEU A 253 -5.23 -30.62 11.95
N LEU A 254 -5.68 -29.59 11.22
CA LEU A 254 -6.74 -28.72 11.70
C LEU A 254 -8.07 -29.47 11.86
N ASP A 255 -8.45 -30.34 10.92
CA ASP A 255 -9.66 -31.19 11.02
C ASP A 255 -9.59 -32.13 12.23
N THR A 256 -8.41 -32.74 12.50
CA THR A 256 -8.17 -33.57 13.69
C THR A 256 -8.28 -32.77 14.98
N LEU A 257 -7.68 -31.58 15.06
CA LEU A 257 -7.78 -30.72 16.24
C LEU A 257 -9.22 -30.27 16.54
N LEU A 258 -10.04 -30.18 15.50
CA LEU A 258 -11.37 -29.61 15.55
C LEU A 258 -12.48 -30.63 15.76
N ARG A 259 -12.33 -31.82 15.17
CA ARG A 259 -13.37 -32.86 15.12
C ARG A 259 -12.88 -34.22 15.60
N GLY A 260 -11.57 -34.40 15.72
CA GLY A 260 -10.94 -35.65 16.14
C GLY A 260 -10.82 -35.81 17.65
N THR A 261 -10.36 -36.99 18.03
CA THR A 261 -10.01 -37.36 19.40
C THR A 261 -8.51 -37.18 19.65
N LEU A 262 -8.09 -37.33 20.91
CA LEU A 262 -6.66 -37.35 21.26
C LEU A 262 -5.92 -38.50 20.56
N ASP A 263 -6.57 -39.66 20.40
CA ASP A 263 -5.99 -40.83 19.73
C ASP A 263 -5.78 -40.57 18.22
N ASP A 264 -6.70 -39.84 17.58
CA ASP A 264 -6.56 -39.41 16.19
C ASP A 264 -5.35 -38.47 16.03
N PHE A 265 -5.12 -37.58 17.01
CA PHE A 265 -3.97 -36.69 17.01
C PHE A 265 -2.64 -37.42 17.21
N GLU A 266 -2.56 -38.39 18.15
CA GLU A 266 -1.34 -39.19 18.32
C GLU A 266 -1.07 -40.06 17.07
N THR A 267 -2.12 -40.57 16.41
CA THR A 267 -1.99 -41.27 15.12
C THR A 267 -1.42 -40.35 14.03
N PHE A 268 -1.96 -39.14 13.91
CA PHE A 268 -1.46 -38.12 12.98
C PHE A 268 0.02 -37.79 13.23
N LYS A 269 0.39 -37.58 14.49
CA LYS A 269 1.76 -37.28 14.91
C LYS A 269 2.72 -38.42 14.57
N GLY A 270 2.33 -39.67 14.82
CA GLY A 270 3.14 -40.84 14.47
C GLY A 270 3.42 -40.94 12.96
N ALA A 271 2.45 -40.59 12.12
CA ALA A 271 2.60 -40.60 10.66
C ALA A 271 3.59 -39.53 10.15
N HIS A 272 3.74 -38.41 10.86
CA HIS A 272 4.56 -37.26 10.41
C HIS A 272 5.90 -37.08 11.14
N GLN A 273 6.20 -37.88 12.17
CA GLN A 273 7.53 -37.92 12.81
C GLN A 273 8.59 -38.71 12.02
N SER A 274 8.18 -39.38 10.95
CA SER A 274 9.03 -40.27 10.13
C SER A 274 9.57 -39.62 8.85
N GLN A 275 9.33 -38.33 8.67
CA GLN A 275 9.75 -37.51 7.51
C GLN A 275 10.69 -36.40 7.98
#